data_AF-U5U123-F1
#
_entry.id   AF-U5U123-F1
#
_cell.length_a   1.000
_cell.length_b   1.000
_cell.length_c   1.000
_cell.angle_alpha   90.00
_cell.angle_beta   90.00
_cell.angle_gamma   90.00
#
_symmetry.space_group_name_H-M   'P 1'
#
loop_
_entity.id
_entity.type
_entity.pdbx_description
1 polymer ?
#
loop_
_entity_poly.entity_id
_entity_poly.type
_entity_poly.pdbx_seq_one_letter_code
_entity_poly.pdbx_strand_id
1 'polypeptide(L)'
;GLRNEIQVVVTVMSLDPKDLYDVVAINAASASTQIAGLPFSGPVGGVRVALITSEENKAGQWVAFPTVEQLENAVFDMVVAGRIVSGSGDDADVAIMMVEAEATEKVIELVEGGAQAPTETIVAEGLEAAKPFIARLCTAQAALASKAAKPTGEFPLFPAYGPDAYEAVEKVAADKLSEALTIAGKQERDDRTDEIKGEVLLALEESFAGREKEIGAAFRSLTKKLVRQRILRDQFRIDGRGITDIRSLSAEVAIVPRAHGSALFERGETQILGVTTLDMTKMAQQID
;
A
#
# COMPACT_ATOMS: atom_id res chain seq x y z
N GLY A 1 -7.48 15.39 -7.03
CA GLY A 1 -7.24 16.78 -7.49
C GLY A 1 -7.03 17.77 -6.35
N LEU A 2 -7.10 17.36 -5.07
CA LEU A 2 -6.79 18.25 -3.95
C LEU A 2 -5.31 18.67 -3.99
N ARG A 3 -5.03 19.95 -3.77
CA ARG A 3 -3.66 20.53 -3.78
C ARG A 3 -3.34 21.40 -2.56
N ASN A 4 -4.32 21.65 -1.70
CA ASN A 4 -4.07 22.26 -0.40
C ASN A 4 -3.09 21.38 0.38
N GLU A 5 -2.13 22.01 1.05
CA GLU A 5 -1.28 21.33 2.01
C GLU A 5 -2.13 20.91 3.21
N ILE A 6 -2.10 19.62 3.52
CA ILE A 6 -2.81 19.04 4.66
C ILE A 6 -1.76 18.46 5.60
N GLN A 7 -1.75 18.93 6.85
CA GLN A 7 -0.86 18.44 7.88
C GLN A 7 -1.67 17.72 8.96
N VAL A 8 -1.21 16.54 9.35
CA VAL A 8 -1.73 15.79 10.50
C VAL A 8 -0.57 15.60 11.47
N VAL A 9 -0.74 16.06 12.71
CA VAL A 9 0.25 15.91 13.77
C VAL A 9 -0.38 15.08 14.88
N VAL A 10 0.25 13.96 15.21
CA VAL A 10 -0.14 13.11 16.34
C VAL A 10 0.98 13.16 17.36
N THR A 11 0.66 13.57 18.58
CA THR A 11 1.60 13.62 19.70
C THR A 11 1.21 12.58 20.72
N VAL A 12 2.11 11.65 21.04
CA VAL A 12 1.91 10.70 22.14
C VAL A 12 2.16 11.43 23.46
N MET A 13 1.09 11.75 24.18
CA MET A 13 1.16 12.51 25.43
C MET A 13 1.27 11.61 26.67
N SER A 14 0.76 10.38 26.57
CA SER A 14 0.78 9.38 27.64
C SER A 14 0.78 8.00 26.99
N LEU A 15 1.55 7.09 27.55
CA LEU A 15 1.66 5.71 27.07
C LEU A 15 1.77 4.78 28.29
N ASP A 16 0.86 3.81 28.38
CA ASP A 16 1.09 2.64 29.23
C ASP A 16 2.20 1.81 28.56
N PRO A 17 3.29 1.46 29.27
CA PRO A 17 4.39 0.68 28.68
C PRO A 17 3.98 -0.69 28.14
N LYS A 18 2.77 -1.18 28.48
CA LYS A 18 2.22 -2.43 27.95
C LYS A 18 1.50 -2.26 26.60
N ASP A 19 1.19 -1.05 26.19
CA ASP A 19 0.39 -0.77 25.01
C ASP A 19 1.25 -0.31 23.83
N LEU A 20 0.76 -0.55 22.61
CA LEU A 20 1.35 -0.06 21.37
C LEU A 20 0.53 1.13 20.86
N TYR A 21 1.20 2.28 20.70
CA TYR A 21 0.50 3.54 20.39
C TYR A 21 0.17 3.72 18.91
N ASP A 22 0.84 3.01 18.01
CA ASP A 22 0.81 3.22 16.56
C ASP A 22 -0.61 3.12 15.96
N VAL A 23 -1.36 2.09 16.33
CA VAL A 23 -2.74 1.88 15.85
C VAL A 23 -3.72 2.84 16.51
N VAL A 24 -3.45 3.30 17.73
CA VAL A 24 -4.21 4.40 18.36
C VAL A 24 -3.98 5.70 17.58
N ALA A 25 -2.73 5.97 17.20
CA ALA A 25 -2.35 7.15 16.42
C ALA A 25 -3.01 7.17 15.03
N ILE A 26 -3.15 6.02 14.35
CA ILE A 26 -3.90 5.92 13.09
C ILE A 26 -5.36 6.38 13.26
N ASN A 27 -6.03 5.91 14.31
CA ASN A 27 -7.42 6.29 14.58
C ASN A 27 -7.54 7.77 14.97
N ALA A 28 -6.58 8.32 15.73
CA ALA A 28 -6.54 9.74 16.08
C ALA A 28 -6.32 10.63 14.83
N ALA A 29 -5.42 10.23 13.94
CA ALA A 29 -5.17 10.90 12.66
C ALA A 29 -6.43 10.91 11.78
N SER A 30 -7.12 9.76 11.67
CA SER A 30 -8.38 9.67 10.95
C SER A 30 -9.47 10.55 11.58
N ALA A 31 -9.68 10.45 12.89
CA ALA A 31 -10.72 11.18 13.60
C ALA A 31 -10.51 12.71 13.49
N SER A 32 -9.28 13.19 13.66
CA SER A 32 -8.96 14.62 13.52
C SER A 32 -9.19 15.12 12.10
N THR A 33 -8.80 14.33 11.08
CA THR A 33 -9.05 14.64 9.67
C THR A 33 -10.54 14.65 9.36
N GLN A 34 -11.31 13.71 9.92
CA GLN A 34 -12.76 13.59 9.73
C GLN A 34 -13.52 14.82 10.24
N ILE A 35 -13.11 15.41 11.37
CA ILE A 35 -13.77 16.60 11.94
C ILE A 35 -13.24 17.92 11.37
N ALA A 36 -12.19 17.89 10.55
CA ALA A 36 -11.55 19.09 10.01
C ALA A 36 -12.36 19.79 8.91
N GLY A 37 -13.43 19.17 8.38
CA GLY A 37 -14.21 19.71 7.26
C GLY A 37 -13.51 19.56 5.90
N LEU A 38 -12.66 18.55 5.75
CA LEU A 38 -11.94 18.25 4.51
C LEU A 38 -12.78 17.33 3.58
N PRO A 39 -12.56 17.38 2.25
CA PRO A 39 -13.17 16.47 1.29
C PRO A 39 -12.47 15.09 1.35
N PHE A 40 -12.65 14.39 2.47
CA PHE A 40 -12.00 13.13 2.81
C PHE A 40 -13.03 12.01 2.96
N SER A 41 -12.76 10.85 2.35
CA SER A 41 -13.66 9.68 2.38
C SER A 41 -13.40 8.77 3.59
N GLY A 42 -13.39 9.37 4.78
CA GLY A 42 -13.29 8.66 6.05
C GLY A 42 -14.65 8.23 6.63
N PRO A 43 -14.66 7.76 7.89
CA PRO A 43 -13.50 7.54 8.74
C PRO A 43 -12.71 6.28 8.34
N VAL A 44 -11.42 6.26 8.66
CA VAL A 44 -10.54 5.07 8.58
C VAL A 44 -10.33 4.50 9.98
N GLY A 45 -10.61 3.21 10.14
CA GLY A 45 -10.29 2.45 11.34
C GLY A 45 -8.98 1.71 11.16
N GLY A 46 -8.06 1.84 12.11
CA GLY A 46 -6.78 1.10 12.15
C GLY A 46 -6.72 0.19 13.36
N VAL A 47 -6.37 -1.07 13.18
CA VAL A 47 -6.31 -2.06 14.27
C VAL A 47 -5.08 -2.95 14.09
N ARG A 48 -4.45 -3.30 15.21
CA ARG A 48 -3.50 -4.41 15.27
C ARG A 48 -4.27 -5.64 15.67
N VAL A 49 -4.15 -6.72 14.92
CA VAL A 49 -4.59 -8.06 15.29
C VAL A 49 -3.39 -8.99 15.33
N ALA A 50 -3.22 -9.73 16.41
CA ALA A 50 -2.17 -10.73 16.54
C ALA A 50 -2.79 -12.12 16.77
N LEU A 51 -2.21 -13.15 16.15
CA LEU A 51 -2.63 -14.53 16.37
C LEU A 51 -1.90 -15.07 17.60
N ILE A 52 -2.57 -14.98 18.75
CA ILE A 52 -2.02 -15.36 20.05
C ILE A 52 -2.38 -16.80 20.37
N THR A 53 -1.39 -17.58 20.77
CA THR A 53 -1.53 -19.00 21.06
C THR A 53 -1.33 -19.27 22.56
N SER A 54 -1.86 -20.39 23.03
CA SER A 54 -1.66 -20.84 24.41
C SER A 54 -1.62 -22.36 24.48
N GLU A 55 -1.25 -22.91 25.63
CA GLU A 55 -1.30 -24.37 25.84
C GLU A 55 -2.70 -24.95 25.66
N GLU A 56 -3.74 -24.18 26.02
CA GLU A 56 -5.13 -24.59 25.89
C GLU A 56 -5.69 -24.33 24.49
N ASN A 57 -5.13 -23.38 23.74
CA ASN A 57 -5.54 -23.04 22.39
C ASN A 57 -4.34 -22.89 21.44
N LYS A 58 -3.88 -24.02 20.92
CA LYS A 58 -2.79 -24.07 19.92
C LYS A 58 -3.20 -23.53 18.54
N ALA A 59 -4.50 -23.53 18.21
CA ALA A 59 -5.01 -22.92 16.99
C ALA A 59 -4.88 -21.37 17.04
N GLY A 60 -4.85 -20.82 18.25
CA GLY A 60 -4.69 -19.41 18.52
C GLY A 60 -6.01 -18.63 18.42
N GLN A 61 -5.93 -17.35 18.80
CA GLN A 61 -7.01 -16.38 18.70
C GLN A 61 -6.47 -15.07 18.14
N TRP A 62 -7.17 -14.49 17.16
CA TRP A 62 -6.90 -13.14 16.71
C TRP A 62 -7.36 -12.13 17.77
N VAL A 63 -6.40 -11.55 18.47
CA VAL A 63 -6.62 -10.56 19.52
C VAL A 63 -6.37 -9.17 18.96
N ALA A 64 -7.38 -8.30 19.05
CA ALA A 64 -7.27 -6.90 18.64
C ALA A 64 -6.65 -6.05 19.75
N PHE A 65 -5.81 -5.09 19.37
CA PHE A 65 -5.02 -4.25 20.28
C PHE A 65 -4.28 -5.08 21.34
N PRO A 66 -3.46 -6.08 20.93
CA PRO A 66 -2.73 -6.88 21.88
C PRO A 66 -1.71 -6.03 22.65
N THR A 67 -1.49 -6.36 23.91
CA THR A 67 -0.41 -5.78 24.71
C THR A 67 0.95 -6.34 24.30
N VAL A 68 2.02 -5.67 24.71
CA VAL A 68 3.41 -6.15 24.55
C VAL A 68 3.58 -7.56 25.14
N GLU A 69 3.01 -7.82 26.31
CA GLU A 69 3.04 -9.13 26.98
C GLU A 69 2.28 -10.21 26.18
N GLN A 70 1.14 -9.84 25.61
CA GLN A 70 0.33 -10.73 24.78
C GLN A 70 1.05 -11.14 23.49
N LEU A 71 1.83 -10.24 22.90
CA LEU A 71 2.63 -10.50 21.70
C LEU A 71 3.74 -11.52 21.92
N GLU A 72 4.17 -11.76 23.16
CA GLU A 72 5.15 -12.80 23.46
C GLU A 72 4.70 -14.22 23.09
N ASN A 73 3.39 -14.45 22.93
CA ASN A 73 2.82 -15.73 22.51
C ASN A 73 2.14 -15.64 21.13
N ALA A 74 2.37 -14.56 20.39
CA ALA A 74 1.85 -14.39 19.05
C ALA A 74 2.73 -15.10 18.03
N VAL A 75 2.10 -15.81 17.09
CA VAL A 75 2.80 -16.38 15.90
C VAL A 75 2.78 -15.41 14.71
N PHE A 76 1.91 -14.40 14.75
CA PHE A 76 1.77 -13.40 13.69
C PHE A 76 1.23 -12.09 14.28
N ASP A 77 1.80 -10.97 13.87
CA ASP A 77 1.36 -9.60 14.19
C ASP A 77 0.99 -8.87 12.90
N MET A 78 -0.22 -8.31 12.85
CA MET A 78 -0.75 -7.67 11.66
C MET A 78 -1.52 -6.39 11.99
N VAL A 79 -1.08 -5.28 11.43
CA VAL A 79 -1.80 -4.01 11.41
C VAL A 79 -2.64 -3.91 10.14
N VAL A 80 -3.93 -3.63 10.30
CA VAL A 80 -4.89 -3.49 9.20
C VAL A 80 -5.60 -2.16 9.33
N ALA A 81 -5.74 -1.43 8.22
CA ALA A 81 -6.57 -0.24 8.16
C ALA A 81 -7.57 -0.31 7.00
N GLY A 82 -8.78 0.19 7.24
CA GLY A 82 -9.86 0.16 6.26
C GLY A 82 -11.00 1.12 6.58
N ARG A 83 -12.04 1.07 5.76
CA ARG A 83 -13.27 1.87 5.94
C ARG A 83 -14.51 1.05 5.65
N ILE A 84 -15.63 1.44 6.24
CA ILE A 84 -16.95 0.87 5.92
C ILE A 84 -17.36 1.35 4.51
N VAL A 85 -17.78 0.42 3.66
CA VAL A 85 -18.34 0.71 2.33
C VAL A 85 -19.87 0.59 2.34
N SER A 86 -20.40 -0.38 3.07
CA SER A 86 -21.84 -0.57 3.24
C SER A 86 -22.16 -1.31 4.53
N GLY A 87 -23.43 -1.30 4.95
CA GLY A 87 -23.86 -1.92 6.20
C GLY A 87 -23.48 -1.12 7.47
N SER A 88 -23.65 -1.76 8.63
CA SER A 88 -23.35 -1.19 9.94
C SER A 88 -23.13 -2.30 10.97
N GLY A 89 -22.56 -1.95 12.12
CA GLY A 89 -22.24 -2.92 13.18
C GLY A 89 -21.09 -3.84 12.79
N ASP A 90 -21.05 -5.02 13.41
CA ASP A 90 -19.97 -6.00 13.23
C ASP A 90 -20.00 -6.69 11.85
N ASP A 91 -21.17 -6.72 11.20
CA ASP A 91 -21.38 -7.30 9.87
C ASP A 91 -21.22 -6.27 8.73
N ALA A 92 -20.69 -5.07 9.04
CA ALA A 92 -20.45 -4.05 8.03
C ALA A 92 -19.43 -4.54 6.98
N ASP A 93 -19.67 -4.20 5.72
CA ASP A 93 -18.72 -4.46 4.65
C ASP A 93 -17.56 -3.48 4.75
N VAL A 94 -16.40 -3.99 5.17
CA VAL A 94 -15.17 -3.23 5.37
C VAL A 94 -14.23 -3.46 4.19
N ALA A 95 -13.92 -2.37 3.47
CA ALA A 95 -12.83 -2.36 2.52
C ALA A 95 -11.50 -2.13 3.24
N ILE A 96 -10.66 -3.16 3.25
CA ILE A 96 -9.27 -3.07 3.69
C ILE A 96 -8.48 -2.23 2.66
N MET A 97 -7.71 -1.28 3.16
CA MET A 97 -6.96 -0.30 2.36
C MET A 97 -5.45 -0.39 2.57
N MET A 98 -5.00 -0.87 3.72
CA MET A 98 -3.59 -1.03 4.08
C MET A 98 -3.43 -2.24 5.01
N VAL A 99 -2.35 -2.99 4.80
CA VAL A 99 -1.92 -4.11 5.64
C VAL A 99 -0.42 -4.00 5.82
N GLU A 100 0.06 -4.06 7.05
CA GLU A 100 1.46 -4.22 7.43
C GLU A 100 1.53 -5.37 8.42
N ALA A 101 2.31 -6.42 8.12
CA ALA A 101 2.25 -7.66 8.88
C ALA A 101 3.59 -8.40 8.90
N GLU A 102 3.82 -9.16 9.96
CA GLU A 102 5.03 -9.93 10.19
C GLU A 102 4.76 -11.18 11.03
N ALA A 103 5.63 -12.19 10.85
CA ALA A 103 5.78 -13.24 11.85
C ALA A 103 6.65 -12.72 13.01
N THR A 104 6.48 -13.28 14.21
CA THR A 104 7.21 -12.82 15.40
C THR A 104 8.53 -13.56 15.61
N GLU A 105 9.38 -13.06 16.50
CA GLU A 105 10.67 -13.69 16.84
C GLU A 105 10.52 -15.13 17.35
N LYS A 106 9.43 -15.42 18.09
CA LYS A 106 9.17 -16.74 18.70
C LYS A 106 8.35 -17.68 17.81
N VAL A 107 8.00 -17.28 16.58
CA VAL A 107 7.10 -18.05 15.70
C VAL A 107 7.57 -19.49 15.48
N ILE A 108 8.87 -19.70 15.29
CA ILE A 108 9.43 -21.04 15.03
C ILE A 108 9.25 -21.92 16.27
N GLU A 109 9.65 -21.42 17.45
CA GLU A 109 9.54 -22.15 18.71
C GLU A 109 8.07 -22.49 19.05
N LEU A 110 7.16 -21.54 18.84
CA LEU A 110 5.74 -21.72 19.08
C LEU A 110 5.15 -22.81 18.16
N VAL A 111 5.48 -22.75 16.86
CA VAL A 111 4.99 -23.73 15.87
C VAL A 111 5.56 -25.12 16.14
N GLU A 112 6.85 -25.23 16.48
CA GLU A 112 7.45 -26.50 16.94
C GLU A 112 6.78 -27.02 18.22
N GLY A 113 6.35 -26.12 19.11
CA GLY A 113 5.53 -26.40 20.28
C GLY A 113 4.05 -26.71 19.99
N GLY A 114 3.68 -26.87 18.72
CA GLY A 114 2.36 -27.28 18.26
C GLY A 114 1.41 -26.13 17.90
N ALA A 115 1.85 -24.88 17.92
CA ALA A 115 1.05 -23.74 17.51
C ALA A 115 0.73 -23.75 16.01
N GLN A 116 -0.39 -23.13 15.63
CA GLN A 116 -0.76 -22.93 14.24
C GLN A 116 0.26 -22.04 13.51
N ALA A 117 0.82 -22.55 12.40
CA ALA A 117 1.70 -21.78 11.55
C ALA A 117 0.92 -20.70 10.75
N PRO A 118 1.46 -19.49 10.56
CA PRO A 118 0.79 -18.40 9.85
C PRO A 118 0.91 -18.54 8.33
N THR A 119 0.20 -19.51 7.75
CA THR A 119 0.10 -19.69 6.28
C THR A 119 -0.83 -18.65 5.65
N GLU A 120 -0.89 -18.57 4.33
CA GLU A 120 -1.74 -17.62 3.60
C GLU A 120 -3.21 -17.72 3.99
N THR A 121 -3.71 -18.94 4.26
CA THR A 121 -5.08 -19.15 4.75
C THR A 121 -5.29 -18.49 6.10
N ILE A 122 -4.38 -18.70 7.04
CA ILE A 122 -4.46 -18.13 8.39
C ILE A 122 -4.34 -16.61 8.36
N VAL A 123 -3.45 -16.06 7.52
CA VAL A 123 -3.33 -14.61 7.31
C VAL A 123 -4.63 -14.03 6.74
N ALA A 124 -5.26 -14.70 5.77
CA ALA A 124 -6.54 -14.28 5.22
C ALA A 124 -7.67 -14.30 6.28
N GLU A 125 -7.69 -15.30 7.15
CA GLU A 125 -8.61 -15.33 8.30
C GLU A 125 -8.36 -14.16 9.26
N GLY A 126 -7.11 -13.78 9.49
CA GLY A 126 -6.76 -12.59 10.28
C GLY A 126 -7.28 -11.29 9.67
N LEU A 127 -7.26 -11.16 8.33
CA LEU A 127 -7.83 -10.00 7.63
C LEU A 127 -9.35 -9.93 7.84
N GLU A 128 -10.05 -11.06 7.81
CA GLU A 128 -11.48 -11.11 8.11
C GLU A 128 -11.76 -10.80 9.59
N ALA A 129 -10.94 -11.34 10.50
CA ALA A 129 -11.05 -11.09 11.95
C ALA A 129 -10.83 -9.61 12.31
N ALA A 130 -10.07 -8.86 11.50
CA ALA A 130 -9.85 -7.42 11.71
C ALA A 130 -11.09 -6.56 11.38
N LYS A 131 -11.96 -7.01 10.46
CA LYS A 131 -13.06 -6.19 9.92
C LYS A 131 -14.06 -5.71 10.98
N PRO A 132 -14.56 -6.54 11.92
CA PRO A 132 -15.49 -6.07 12.95
C PRO A 132 -14.89 -4.96 13.82
N PHE A 133 -13.60 -5.06 14.16
CA PHE A 133 -12.91 -4.02 14.94
C PHE A 133 -12.78 -2.72 14.17
N ILE A 134 -12.41 -2.79 12.88
CA ILE A 134 -12.37 -1.62 12.00
C ILE A 134 -13.76 -0.98 11.91
N ALA A 135 -14.83 -1.77 11.75
CA ALA A 135 -16.19 -1.27 11.68
C ALA A 135 -16.60 -0.52 12.97
N ARG A 136 -16.26 -1.08 14.14
CA ARG A 136 -16.50 -0.41 15.45
C ARG A 136 -15.72 0.89 15.57
N LEU A 137 -14.45 0.92 15.16
CA LEU A 137 -13.61 2.13 15.17
C LEU A 137 -14.17 3.22 14.24
N CYS A 138 -14.53 2.86 13.01
CA CYS A 138 -15.18 3.77 12.07
C CYS A 138 -16.51 4.30 12.62
N THR A 139 -17.32 3.45 13.23
CA THR A 139 -18.61 3.82 13.82
C THR A 139 -18.44 4.82 14.96
N ALA A 140 -17.46 4.59 15.84
CA ALA A 140 -17.14 5.51 16.94
C ALA A 140 -16.68 6.88 16.41
N GLN A 141 -15.82 6.90 15.38
CA GLN A 141 -15.37 8.14 14.74
C GLN A 141 -16.51 8.88 14.03
N ALA A 142 -17.41 8.16 13.37
CA ALA A 142 -18.61 8.75 12.74
C ALA A 142 -19.56 9.36 13.79
N ALA A 143 -19.72 8.71 14.95
CA ALA A 143 -20.49 9.25 16.07
C ALA A 143 -19.86 10.51 16.70
N LEU A 144 -18.53 10.63 16.67
CA LEU A 144 -17.83 11.87 17.03
C LEU A 144 -18.08 12.96 15.98
N ALA A 145 -17.93 12.62 14.71
CA ALA A 145 -18.12 13.56 13.60
C ALA A 145 -19.54 14.14 13.55
N SER A 146 -20.57 13.32 13.81
CA SER A 146 -21.97 13.81 13.83
C SER A 146 -22.23 14.88 14.90
N LYS A 147 -21.40 14.94 15.95
CA LYS A 147 -21.52 15.91 17.04
C LYS A 147 -20.58 17.09 16.91
N ALA A 148 -19.43 16.92 16.26
CA ALA A 148 -18.32 17.88 16.35
C ALA A 148 -17.64 18.21 15.00
N ALA A 149 -18.00 17.56 13.89
CA ALA A 149 -17.37 17.85 12.62
C ALA A 149 -17.73 19.27 12.13
N LYS A 150 -16.71 19.98 11.64
CA LYS A 150 -16.91 21.21 10.90
C LYS A 150 -17.66 20.92 9.59
N PRO A 151 -18.45 21.86 9.06
CA PRO A 151 -18.99 21.72 7.72
C PRO A 151 -17.84 21.56 6.72
N THR A 152 -18.06 20.74 5.70
CA THR A 152 -17.07 20.56 4.63
C THR A 152 -16.83 21.91 3.94
N GLY A 153 -15.59 22.36 3.94
CA GLY A 153 -15.19 23.59 3.26
C GLY A 153 -15.24 23.45 1.74
N GLU A 154 -15.20 24.58 1.05
CA GLU A 154 -15.01 24.60 -0.40
C GLU A 154 -13.52 24.49 -0.72
N PHE A 155 -13.12 23.37 -1.33
CA PHE A 155 -11.75 23.14 -1.75
C PHE A 155 -11.66 23.13 -3.28
N PRO A 156 -10.83 23.99 -3.88
CA PRO A 156 -10.61 23.95 -5.32
C PRO A 156 -9.97 22.62 -5.70
N LEU A 157 -10.58 21.95 -6.68
CA LEU A 157 -10.02 20.75 -7.27
C LEU A 157 -9.24 21.11 -8.53
N PHE A 158 -8.08 20.49 -8.68
CA PHE A 158 -7.22 20.61 -9.85
C PHE A 158 -7.10 19.24 -10.50
N PRO A 159 -8.05 18.85 -11.37
CA PRO A 159 -7.89 17.70 -12.26
C PRO A 159 -6.60 17.85 -13.07
N ALA A 160 -5.97 16.72 -13.42
CA ALA A 160 -4.73 16.75 -14.19
C ALA A 160 -4.95 17.11 -15.66
N TYR A 161 -6.18 16.97 -16.16
CA TYR A 161 -6.61 17.26 -17.53
C TYR A 161 -8.13 17.37 -17.59
N GLY A 162 -8.65 18.12 -18.57
CA GLY A 162 -10.06 18.13 -18.95
C GLY A 162 -10.46 16.93 -19.83
N PRO A 163 -11.76 16.57 -19.90
CA PRO A 163 -12.23 15.49 -20.76
C PRO A 163 -11.87 15.69 -22.23
N ASP A 164 -11.91 16.94 -22.71
CA ASP A 164 -11.53 17.36 -24.05
C ASP A 164 -10.07 17.02 -24.38
N ALA A 165 -9.15 17.26 -23.45
CA ALA A 165 -7.75 16.88 -23.60
C ALA A 165 -7.57 15.36 -23.67
N TYR A 166 -8.31 14.60 -22.85
CA TYR A 166 -8.26 13.15 -22.90
C TYR A 166 -8.77 12.58 -24.22
N GLU A 167 -9.93 13.04 -24.69
CA GLU A 167 -10.53 12.63 -25.96
C GLU A 167 -9.62 12.96 -27.15
N ALA A 168 -9.01 14.15 -27.15
CA ALA A 168 -8.06 14.56 -28.17
C ALA A 168 -6.81 13.67 -28.19
N VAL A 169 -6.22 13.38 -27.02
CA VAL A 169 -5.07 12.47 -26.92
C VAL A 169 -5.45 11.05 -27.34
N GLU A 170 -6.59 10.53 -26.89
CA GLU A 170 -7.06 9.19 -27.26
C GLU A 170 -7.21 9.06 -28.77
N LYS A 171 -7.83 10.04 -29.43
CA LYS A 171 -8.00 10.05 -30.88
C LYS A 171 -6.68 10.00 -31.66
N VAL A 172 -5.63 10.68 -31.17
CA VAL A 172 -4.34 10.77 -31.87
C VAL A 172 -3.43 9.57 -31.54
N ALA A 173 -3.45 9.12 -30.29
CA ALA A 173 -2.43 8.23 -29.75
C ALA A 173 -2.87 6.77 -29.59
N ALA A 174 -4.17 6.47 -29.48
CA ALA A 174 -4.63 5.16 -28.99
C ALA A 174 -4.05 3.97 -29.78
N ASP A 175 -4.11 4.01 -31.11
CA ASP A 175 -3.65 2.91 -31.95
C ASP A 175 -2.12 2.74 -31.88
N LYS A 176 -1.38 3.82 -32.10
CA LYS A 176 0.10 3.83 -32.05
C LYS A 176 0.61 3.41 -30.67
N LEU A 177 -0.02 3.90 -29.61
CA LEU A 177 0.35 3.59 -28.24
C LEU A 177 0.00 2.14 -27.89
N SER A 178 -1.15 1.63 -28.35
CA SER A 178 -1.51 0.22 -28.17
C SER A 178 -0.49 -0.72 -28.81
N GLU A 179 -0.04 -0.40 -30.03
CA GLU A 179 1.03 -1.13 -30.73
C GLU A 179 2.37 -1.02 -29.99
N ALA A 180 2.81 0.19 -29.63
CA ALA A 180 4.07 0.41 -28.91
C ALA A 180 4.10 -0.34 -27.56
N LEU A 181 2.97 -0.42 -26.86
CA LEU A 181 2.87 -1.17 -25.60
C LEU A 181 3.04 -2.69 -25.79
N THR A 182 3.10 -3.20 -27.02
CA THR A 182 3.44 -4.60 -27.33
C THR A 182 4.94 -4.90 -27.31
N ILE A 183 5.78 -3.87 -27.36
CA ILE A 183 7.24 -3.99 -27.32
C ILE A 183 7.68 -4.44 -25.92
N ALA A 184 8.28 -5.62 -25.83
CA ALA A 184 8.72 -6.19 -24.56
C ALA A 184 9.97 -5.48 -24.00
N GLY A 185 10.92 -5.14 -24.88
CA GLY A 185 12.17 -4.47 -24.52
C GLY A 185 11.91 -3.09 -23.92
N LYS A 186 12.43 -2.83 -22.71
CA LYS A 186 12.18 -1.58 -22.01
C LYS A 186 12.66 -0.36 -22.79
N GLN A 187 13.93 -0.35 -23.20
CA GLN A 187 14.49 0.81 -23.90
C GLN A 187 13.75 1.10 -25.20
N GLU A 188 13.55 0.08 -26.04
CA GLU A 188 12.83 0.20 -27.31
C GLU A 188 11.39 0.69 -27.12
N ARG A 189 10.69 0.18 -26.10
CA ARG A 189 9.34 0.63 -25.77
C ARG A 189 9.35 2.08 -25.28
N ASP A 190 10.26 2.43 -24.38
CA ASP A 190 10.35 3.76 -23.79
C ASP A 190 10.63 4.79 -24.90
N ASP A 191 11.62 4.53 -25.76
CA ASP A 191 11.94 5.34 -26.95
C ASP A 191 10.71 5.53 -27.85
N ARG A 192 10.01 4.43 -28.19
CA ARG A 192 8.81 4.49 -29.04
C ARG A 192 7.67 5.28 -28.37
N THR A 193 7.47 5.12 -27.07
CA THR A 193 6.42 5.86 -26.35
C THR A 193 6.74 7.35 -26.22
N ASP A 194 8.01 7.72 -26.11
CA ASP A 194 8.46 9.11 -26.09
C ASP A 194 8.33 9.77 -27.46
N GLU A 195 8.63 9.04 -28.55
CA GLU A 195 8.33 9.49 -29.92
C GLU A 195 6.84 9.79 -30.10
N ILE A 196 5.97 8.84 -29.75
CA ILE A 196 4.50 9.01 -29.86
C ILE A 196 4.04 10.19 -29.01
N LYS A 197 4.60 10.36 -27.81
CA LYS A 197 4.27 11.50 -26.96
C LYS A 197 4.69 12.83 -27.60
N GLY A 198 5.85 12.88 -28.24
CA GLY A 198 6.30 14.04 -29.03
C GLY A 198 5.35 14.34 -30.19
N GLU A 199 4.95 13.33 -30.96
CA GLU A 199 3.97 13.45 -32.04
C GLU A 199 2.63 14.00 -31.54
N VAL A 200 2.14 13.52 -30.39
CA VAL A 200 0.88 13.97 -29.78
C VAL A 200 0.97 15.43 -29.33
N LEU A 201 2.09 15.81 -28.70
CA LEU A 201 2.31 17.19 -28.28
C LEU A 201 2.32 18.15 -29.47
N LEU A 202 3.01 17.80 -30.55
CA LEU A 202 3.04 18.59 -31.78
C LEU A 202 1.66 18.66 -32.45
N ALA A 203 0.95 17.54 -32.54
CA ALA A 203 -0.36 17.48 -33.19
C ALA A 203 -1.45 18.28 -32.45
N LEU A 204 -1.30 18.49 -31.14
CA LEU A 204 -2.27 19.16 -30.28
C LEU A 204 -1.82 20.54 -29.82
N GLU A 205 -0.63 21.01 -30.25
CA GLU A 205 0.00 22.25 -29.79
C GLU A 205 -0.92 23.47 -29.94
N GLU A 206 -1.47 23.70 -31.14
CA GLU A 206 -2.35 24.86 -31.39
C GLU A 206 -3.68 24.77 -30.64
N SER A 207 -4.26 23.56 -30.55
CA SER A 207 -5.58 23.35 -29.93
C SER A 207 -5.54 23.42 -28.40
N PHE A 208 -4.38 23.18 -27.80
CA PHE A 208 -4.17 23.13 -26.35
C PHE A 208 -3.03 24.05 -25.89
N ALA A 209 -2.79 25.16 -26.59
CA ALA A 209 -1.80 26.16 -26.21
C ALA A 209 -2.01 26.64 -24.76
N GLY A 210 -0.98 26.54 -23.91
CA GLY A 210 -1.04 26.82 -22.47
C GLY A 210 -1.62 25.70 -21.59
N ARG A 211 -2.00 24.56 -22.19
CA ARG A 211 -2.54 23.36 -21.51
C ARG A 211 -1.70 22.11 -21.79
N GLU A 212 -0.44 22.24 -22.16
CA GLU A 212 0.46 21.15 -22.56
C GLU A 212 0.63 20.09 -21.45
N LYS A 213 0.58 20.53 -20.19
CA LYS A 213 0.62 19.63 -19.03
C LYS A 213 -0.57 18.67 -18.99
N GLU A 214 -1.74 19.09 -19.48
CA GLU A 214 -2.92 18.24 -19.57
C GLU A 214 -2.72 17.11 -20.58
N ILE A 215 -2.09 17.41 -21.71
CA ILE A 215 -1.77 16.41 -22.75
C ILE A 215 -0.86 15.32 -22.19
N GLY A 216 0.22 15.72 -21.49
CA GLY A 216 1.12 14.75 -20.86
C GLY A 216 0.43 13.89 -19.79
N ALA A 217 -0.48 14.47 -19.00
CA ALA A 217 -1.24 13.75 -18.00
C ALA A 217 -2.30 12.80 -18.61
N ALA A 218 -3.02 13.27 -19.63
CA ALA A 218 -3.99 12.48 -20.40
C ALA A 218 -3.31 11.29 -21.09
N PHE A 219 -2.15 11.51 -21.70
CA PHE A 219 -1.34 10.46 -22.32
C PHE A 219 -0.99 9.36 -21.32
N ARG A 220 -0.50 9.71 -20.12
CA ARG A 220 -0.22 8.74 -19.05
C ARG A 220 -1.46 7.96 -18.62
N SER A 221 -2.61 8.64 -18.50
CA SER A 221 -3.89 7.99 -18.18
C SER A 221 -4.33 7.02 -19.28
N LEU A 222 -4.16 7.37 -20.55
CA LEU A 222 -4.43 6.49 -21.68
C LEU A 222 -3.50 5.29 -21.66
N THR A 223 -2.18 5.48 -21.48
CA THR A 223 -1.22 4.38 -21.32
C THR A 223 -1.67 3.43 -20.21
N LYS A 224 -2.05 3.95 -19.04
CA LYS A 224 -2.56 3.15 -17.92
C LYS A 224 -3.81 2.36 -18.30
N LYS A 225 -4.76 2.97 -19.02
CA LYS A 225 -5.99 2.29 -19.51
C LYS A 225 -5.63 1.14 -20.44
N LEU A 226 -4.81 1.37 -21.46
CA LEU A 226 -4.42 0.38 -22.46
C LEU A 226 -3.65 -0.79 -21.84
N VAL A 227 -2.68 -0.52 -20.95
CA VAL A 227 -1.94 -1.57 -20.23
C VAL A 227 -2.88 -2.44 -19.40
N ARG A 228 -3.80 -1.83 -18.64
CA ARG A 228 -4.78 -2.58 -17.83
C ARG A 228 -5.70 -3.43 -18.70
N GLN A 229 -6.21 -2.87 -19.79
CA GLN A 229 -7.08 -3.59 -20.72
C GLN A 229 -6.36 -4.80 -21.32
N ARG A 230 -5.09 -4.64 -21.70
CA ARG A 230 -4.28 -5.74 -22.24
C ARG A 230 -4.00 -6.83 -21.22
N ILE A 231 -3.68 -6.49 -19.98
CA ILE A 231 -3.51 -7.49 -18.91
C ILE A 231 -4.82 -8.27 -18.71
N LEU A 232 -5.97 -7.61 -18.71
CA LEU A 232 -7.27 -8.28 -18.51
C LEU A 232 -7.69 -9.16 -19.69
N ARG A 233 -7.52 -8.68 -20.93
CA ARG A 233 -7.98 -9.37 -22.13
C ARG A 233 -6.99 -10.39 -22.65
N ASP A 234 -5.73 -9.98 -22.75
CA ASP A 234 -4.68 -10.73 -23.43
C ASP A 234 -3.79 -11.50 -22.45
N GLN A 235 -3.95 -11.27 -21.13
CA GLN A 235 -3.16 -11.90 -20.06
C GLN A 235 -1.64 -11.69 -20.19
N PHE A 236 -1.27 -10.62 -20.89
CA PHE A 236 0.12 -10.20 -21.11
C PHE A 236 0.39 -8.85 -20.45
N ARG A 237 1.57 -8.75 -19.84
CA ARG A 237 2.08 -7.53 -19.21
C ARG A 237 2.88 -6.70 -20.20
N ILE A 238 3.14 -5.45 -19.81
CA ILE A 238 3.85 -4.46 -20.64
C ILE A 238 5.27 -4.91 -21.05
N ASP A 239 5.90 -5.75 -20.25
CA ASP A 239 7.25 -6.28 -20.49
C ASP A 239 7.24 -7.69 -21.13
N GLY A 240 6.11 -8.09 -21.73
CA GLY A 240 5.97 -9.34 -22.47
C GLY A 240 5.75 -10.60 -21.61
N ARG A 241 5.75 -10.47 -20.28
CA ARG A 241 5.52 -11.58 -19.36
C ARG A 241 4.05 -11.93 -19.20
N GLY A 242 3.77 -13.20 -18.88
CA GLY A 242 2.49 -13.66 -18.35
C GLY A 242 2.22 -13.16 -16.93
N ILE A 243 0.98 -13.33 -16.47
CA ILE A 243 0.53 -12.84 -15.16
C ILE A 243 1.24 -13.51 -13.97
N THR A 244 1.76 -14.72 -14.15
CA THR A 244 2.47 -15.50 -13.12
C THR A 244 3.99 -15.48 -13.28
N ASP A 245 4.51 -14.93 -14.37
CA ASP A 245 5.94 -15.04 -14.69
C ASP A 245 6.78 -14.13 -13.79
N ILE A 246 7.81 -14.71 -13.19
CA ILE A 246 8.85 -13.99 -12.46
C ILE A 246 9.90 -13.51 -13.46
N ARG A 247 10.51 -12.34 -13.20
CA ARG A 247 11.64 -11.84 -14.01
C ARG A 247 12.85 -12.76 -13.84
N SER A 248 13.82 -12.68 -14.75
CA SER A 248 15.11 -13.35 -14.60
C SER A 248 15.69 -13.14 -13.20
N LEU A 249 16.09 -14.24 -12.56
CA LEU A 249 16.67 -14.26 -11.23
C LEU A 249 18.17 -14.52 -11.34
N SER A 250 18.95 -13.78 -10.56
CA SER A 250 20.37 -14.06 -10.32
C SER A 250 20.63 -13.93 -8.83
N ALA A 251 21.45 -14.83 -8.30
CA ALA A 251 21.88 -14.80 -6.91
C ALA A 251 23.35 -15.19 -6.83
N GLU A 252 24.16 -14.32 -6.24
CA GLU A 252 25.58 -14.52 -6.03
C GLU A 252 25.94 -14.18 -4.58
N VAL A 253 26.93 -14.88 -4.03
CA VAL A 253 27.47 -14.62 -2.68
C VAL A 253 28.96 -14.34 -2.76
N ALA A 254 29.52 -13.72 -1.72
CA ALA A 254 30.95 -13.41 -1.60
C ALA A 254 31.50 -12.47 -2.70
N ILE A 255 30.68 -11.50 -3.12
CA ILE A 255 31.03 -10.55 -4.19
C ILE A 255 31.83 -9.32 -3.72
N VAL A 256 31.72 -8.95 -2.43
CA VAL A 256 32.45 -7.81 -1.86
C VAL A 256 33.65 -8.34 -1.06
N PRO A 257 34.89 -8.03 -1.47
CA PRO A 257 36.08 -8.43 -0.73
C PRO A 257 36.07 -7.88 0.70
N ARG A 258 36.62 -8.64 1.66
CA ARG A 258 36.81 -8.27 3.08
C ARG A 258 35.55 -8.17 3.95
N ALA A 259 34.35 -8.08 3.37
CA ALA A 259 33.11 -8.14 4.15
C ALA A 259 32.98 -9.50 4.87
N HIS A 260 32.31 -9.53 6.04
CA HIS A 260 32.04 -10.79 6.73
C HIS A 260 31.09 -11.68 5.91
N GLY A 261 30.08 -11.06 5.28
CA GLY A 261 29.22 -11.69 4.28
C GLY A 261 28.78 -10.68 3.24
N SER A 262 28.56 -11.13 2.01
CA SER A 262 27.95 -10.30 0.97
C SER A 262 27.14 -11.15 -0.01
N ALA A 263 26.11 -10.56 -0.59
CA ALA A 263 25.28 -11.17 -1.61
C ALA A 263 24.79 -10.14 -2.62
N LEU A 264 24.72 -10.54 -3.90
CA LEU A 264 24.03 -9.81 -4.96
C LEU A 264 22.77 -10.60 -5.33
N PHE A 265 21.62 -9.95 -5.24
CA PHE A 265 20.37 -10.50 -5.73
C PHE A 265 19.81 -9.62 -6.83
N GLU A 266 19.46 -10.22 -7.95
CA GLU A 266 18.81 -9.55 -9.08
C GLU A 266 17.48 -10.23 -9.41
N ARG A 267 16.48 -9.40 -9.70
CA ARG A 267 15.19 -9.82 -10.24
C ARG A 267 14.76 -8.87 -11.35
N GLY A 268 15.19 -9.17 -12.57
CA GLY A 268 15.21 -8.22 -13.69
C GLY A 268 16.08 -7.01 -13.36
N GLU A 269 15.59 -5.79 -13.61
CA GLU A 269 16.35 -4.56 -13.34
C GLU A 269 16.45 -4.18 -11.84
N THR A 270 15.75 -4.90 -10.96
CA THR A 270 15.91 -4.70 -9.52
C THR A 270 17.16 -5.44 -9.05
N GLN A 271 18.17 -4.71 -8.61
CA GLN A 271 19.42 -5.24 -8.08
C GLN A 271 19.60 -4.79 -6.62
N ILE A 272 19.93 -5.72 -5.74
CA ILE A 272 20.17 -5.47 -4.32
C ILE A 272 21.53 -6.05 -3.94
N LEU A 273 22.40 -5.19 -3.38
CA LEU A 273 23.64 -5.58 -2.75
C LEU A 273 23.43 -5.67 -1.23
N GLY A 274 23.42 -6.88 -0.69
CA GLY A 274 23.44 -7.13 0.75
C GLY A 274 24.88 -7.28 1.26
N VAL A 275 25.21 -6.60 2.36
CA VAL A 275 26.49 -6.75 3.06
C VAL A 275 26.22 -6.99 4.54
N THR A 276 26.79 -8.05 5.08
CA THR A 276 26.65 -8.43 6.48
C THR A 276 27.92 -8.09 7.23
N THR A 277 27.74 -7.46 8.39
CA THR A 277 28.80 -7.18 9.36
C THR A 277 28.43 -7.81 10.69
N LEU A 278 29.37 -8.55 11.28
CA LEU A 278 29.25 -9.12 12.62
C LEU A 278 30.17 -8.32 13.54
N ASP A 279 29.69 -8.04 14.75
CA ASP A 279 30.48 -7.41 15.80
C ASP A 279 30.02 -7.95 17.17
N MET A 280 30.70 -7.54 18.23
CA MET A 280 30.32 -7.83 19.61
C MET A 280 28.93 -7.26 19.92
N THR A 281 28.20 -7.92 20.81
CA THR A 281 26.85 -7.50 21.27
C THR A 281 26.81 -6.06 21.80
N LYS A 282 27.92 -5.54 22.33
CA LYS A 282 28.04 -4.13 22.76
C LYS A 282 27.84 -3.11 21.62
N MET A 283 27.94 -3.54 20.36
CA MET A 283 27.71 -2.70 19.17
C MET A 283 26.26 -2.73 18.71
N ALA A 284 25.38 -3.51 19.37
CA ALA A 284 23.95 -3.45 19.12
C ALA A 284 23.44 -2.02 19.36
N GLN A 285 22.59 -1.52 18.46
CA GLN A 285 22.00 -0.20 18.57
C GLN A 285 21.22 -0.10 19.89
N GLN A 286 21.59 0.86 20.73
CA GLN A 286 20.80 1.23 21.89
C GLN A 286 19.74 2.23 21.42
N ILE A 287 18.50 2.00 21.80
CA ILE A 287 17.40 2.94 21.63
C ILE A 287 17.18 3.57 23.01
N ASP A 288 17.32 4.89 23.09
CA ASP A 288 17.12 5.68 24.31
C ASP A 288 15.65 6.10 24.51
#